data_AF-A0A5C2LKN9-F1
#
_entry.id   AF-A0A5C2LKN9-F1
#
_cell.length_a   1.000
_cell.length_b   1.000
_cell.length_c   1.000
_cell.angle_alpha   90.00
_cell.angle_beta   90.00
_cell.angle_gamma   90.00
#
_symmetry.space_group_name_H-M   'P 1'
#
loop_
_entity.id
_entity.type
_entity.pdbx_description
1 polymer ?
#
loop_
_entity_poly.entity_id
_entity_poly.type
_entity_poly.pdbx_seq_one_letter_code
_entity_poly.pdbx_strand_id
1 'polypeptide(L)'
;MQSLSPTSRYLLALKEGSHQPDDVQQEAVSRLDTIYRELQTQPAPVASGGGLRAKFGKLLGKREPAAGTAPVRGLYMWGGVGRGKNG
;
A
#
# COMPACT_ATOMS: atom_id res chain seq x y z
N MET A 1 4.27 -4.52 -17.96
CA MET A 1 4.66 -3.12 -17.69
C MET A 1 5.16 -3.05 -16.26
N GLN A 2 6.43 -2.70 -16.03
CA GLN A 2 6.93 -2.49 -14.67
C GLN A 2 6.23 -1.26 -14.07
N SER A 3 5.69 -1.37 -12.85
CA SER A 3 5.05 -0.24 -12.17
C SER A 3 6.11 0.67 -11.56
N LEU A 4 6.09 1.96 -11.90
CA LEU A 4 6.94 2.95 -11.24
C LEU A 4 6.59 3.04 -9.74
N SER A 5 7.61 3.20 -8.92
CA SER A 5 7.45 3.50 -7.49
C SER A 5 6.70 4.83 -7.30
N PRO A 6 6.03 5.04 -6.16
CA PRO A 6 5.43 6.33 -5.82
C PRO A 6 6.40 7.51 -5.95
N THR A 7 7.64 7.35 -5.46
CA THR A 7 8.68 8.39 -5.59
C THR A 7 9.03 8.69 -7.04
N SER A 8 9.20 7.65 -7.87
CA SER A 8 9.50 7.84 -9.30
C SER A 8 8.39 8.58 -10.04
N ARG A 9 7.11 8.29 -9.70
CA ARG A 9 5.97 9.01 -10.28
C ARG A 9 5.94 10.48 -9.87
N TYR A 10 6.19 10.77 -8.60
CA TYR A 10 6.24 12.15 -8.10
C TYR A 10 7.34 12.97 -8.79
N LEU A 11 8.56 12.41 -8.90
CA LEU A 11 9.67 13.09 -9.57
C LEU A 11 9.39 13.33 -11.07
N LEU A 12 8.73 12.38 -11.74
CA LEU A 12 8.30 12.57 -13.12
C LEU A 12 7.28 13.72 -13.22
N ALA A 13 6.31 13.76 -12.32
CA ALA A 13 5.28 14.78 -12.31
C ALA A 13 5.84 16.20 -12.04
N LEU A 14 6.87 16.30 -11.18
CA LEU A 14 7.64 17.54 -11.01
C LEU A 14 8.39 17.93 -12.29
N LYS A 15 9.05 16.96 -12.95
CA LYS A 15 9.79 17.19 -14.19
C LYS A 15 8.87 17.65 -15.33
N GLU A 16 7.66 17.10 -15.40
CA GLU A 16 6.63 17.46 -16.38
C GLU A 16 5.91 18.76 -16.03
N GLY A 17 6.15 19.32 -14.83
CA GLY A 17 5.51 20.55 -14.38
C GLY A 17 4.04 20.40 -13.98
N SER A 18 3.50 19.18 -13.96
CA SER A 18 2.12 18.91 -13.52
C SER A 18 1.96 19.04 -12.00
N HIS A 19 3.07 19.00 -11.26
CA HIS A 19 3.13 19.19 -9.82
C HIS A 19 4.17 20.25 -9.48
N GLN A 20 3.94 20.96 -8.37
CA GLN A 20 4.94 21.83 -7.78
C GLN A 20 5.65 21.12 -6.62
N PRO A 21 6.93 21.42 -6.36
CA PRO A 21 7.61 20.95 -5.16
C PRO A 21 6.87 21.41 -3.90
N ASP A 22 6.50 20.45 -3.04
CA ASP A 22 5.74 20.69 -1.82
C ASP A 22 6.14 19.64 -0.78
N ASP A 23 6.54 20.09 0.41
CA ASP A 23 7.09 19.21 1.46
C ASP A 23 6.06 18.20 1.99
N VAL A 24 4.77 18.58 2.06
CA VAL A 24 3.69 17.70 2.52
C VAL A 24 3.45 16.61 1.49
N GLN A 25 3.47 16.94 0.21
CA GLN A 25 3.40 15.96 -0.87
C GLN A 25 4.60 15.01 -0.85
N GLN A 26 5.81 15.54 -0.65
CA GLN A 26 7.02 14.72 -0.54
C GLN A 26 6.94 13.72 0.61
N GLU A 27 6.48 14.16 1.79
CA GLU A 27 6.31 13.29 2.95
C GLU A 27 5.27 12.18 2.69
N ALA A 28 4.14 12.54 2.08
CA ALA A 28 3.12 11.57 1.70
C ALA A 28 3.65 10.54 0.70
N VAL A 29 4.37 11.00 -0.33
CA VAL A 29 4.99 10.13 -1.33
C VAL A 29 6.02 9.20 -0.68
N SER A 30 6.83 9.70 0.27
CA SER A 30 7.78 8.87 1.02
C SER A 30 7.09 7.75 1.80
N ARG A 31 5.97 8.04 2.47
CA ARG A 31 5.20 7.01 3.20
C ARG A 31 4.59 5.98 2.26
N LEU A 32 4.10 6.42 1.10
CA LEU A 32 3.59 5.53 0.06
C LEU A 32 4.71 4.65 -0.53
N ASP A 33 5.93 5.17 -0.70
CA ASP A 33 7.07 4.38 -1.18
C ASP A 33 7.43 3.26 -0.19
N THR A 34 7.41 3.54 1.11
CA THR A 34 7.58 2.52 2.15
C THR A 34 6.51 1.42 2.02
N ILE A 35 5.23 1.80 1.94
CA ILE A 35 4.12 0.83 1.78
C ILE A 35 4.29 0.01 0.49
N TYR A 36 4.68 0.65 -0.61
CA TYR A 36 4.93 -0.01 -1.87
C TYR A 36 6.03 -1.09 -1.75
N ARG A 37 7.16 -0.76 -1.09
CA ARG A 37 8.24 -1.72 -0.85
C ARG A 37 7.80 -2.86 0.07
N GLU A 38 7.09 -2.54 1.15
CA GLU A 38 6.56 -3.56 2.07
C GLU A 38 5.64 -4.53 1.33
N LEU A 39 4.75 -4.03 0.46
CA LEU A 39 3.87 -4.86 -0.37
C LEU A 39 4.62 -5.70 -1.41
N GLN A 40 5.75 -5.23 -1.94
CA GLN A 40 6.58 -6.01 -2.84
C GLN A 40 7.37 -7.11 -2.13
N THR A 41 7.76 -6.85 -0.88
CA THR A 41 8.58 -7.78 -0.10
C THR A 41 7.75 -8.81 0.67
N GLN A 42 6.49 -8.51 0.98
CA GLN A 42 5.64 -9.47 1.68
C GLN A 42 5.32 -10.66 0.79
N PRO A 43 5.59 -11.90 1.25
CA PRO A 43 5.13 -13.09 0.55
C PRO A 43 3.60 -13.06 0.52
N ALA A 44 3.03 -13.37 -0.65
CA ALA A 44 1.58 -13.49 -0.80
C ALA A 44 1.05 -14.38 0.33
N PRO A 45 -0.03 -13.98 1.03
CA PRO A 45 -0.59 -14.79 2.09
C PRO A 45 -0.88 -16.17 1.49
N VAL A 46 -0.14 -17.18 1.96
CA VAL A 46 -0.37 -18.56 1.54
C VAL A 46 -1.83 -18.83 1.89
N ALA A 47 -2.66 -19.01 0.87
CA ALA A 47 -4.01 -19.46 1.07
C ALA A 47 -3.88 -20.83 1.73
N SER A 48 -4.04 -20.89 3.06
CA SER A 48 -3.96 -22.14 3.80
C SER A 48 -4.93 -23.11 3.14
N GLY A 49 -4.37 -24.11 2.45
CA GLY A 49 -5.10 -25.12 1.70
C GLY A 49 -6.03 -25.86 2.65
N GLY A 50 -7.26 -25.38 2.72
CA GLY A 50 -8.25 -25.85 3.66
C GLY A 50 -9.38 -26.51 2.91
N GLY A 51 -9.24 -27.80 2.64
CA GLY A 51 -10.36 -28.66 2.22
C GLY A 51 -11.50 -28.64 3.23
N LEU A 52 -12.49 -29.54 3.07
CA LEU A 52 -13.70 -29.64 3.90
C LEU A 52 -13.49 -29.43 5.42
N ARG A 53 -12.33 -29.80 5.98
CA ARG A 53 -11.94 -29.56 7.38
C ARG A 53 -11.86 -28.08 7.81
N ALA A 54 -11.44 -27.16 6.94
CA ALA A 54 -11.33 -25.73 7.28
C ALA A 54 -12.69 -25.03 7.42
N LYS A 55 -13.73 -25.56 6.74
CA LYS A 55 -15.10 -25.04 6.87
C LYS A 55 -15.73 -25.43 8.21
N PHE A 56 -15.43 -26.63 8.72
CA PHE A 56 -15.85 -27.05 10.07
C PHE A 56 -15.08 -26.32 11.17
N GLY A 57 -13.79 -26.03 10.99
CA GLY A 57 -13.01 -25.20 11.93
C GLY A 57 -13.51 -23.75 12.04
N LYS A 58 -14.05 -23.18 10.95
CA LYS A 58 -14.64 -21.83 10.94
C LYS A 58 -15.87 -21.67 11.84
N LEU A 59 -16.60 -22.75 12.11
CA LEU A 59 -17.81 -22.73 12.95
C LEU A 59 -17.49 -22.82 14.46
N LEU A 60 -16.29 -23.30 14.82
CA LEU A 60 -15.87 -23.55 16.21
C LEU A 60 -15.02 -22.42 16.81
N GLY A 61 -15.14 -21.20 16.30
CA GLY A 61 -14.75 -19.97 17.01
C GLY A 61 -13.26 -19.72 17.23
N LYS A 62 -12.36 -20.63 16.85
CA LYS A 62 -10.92 -20.42 16.98
C LYS A 62 -10.30 -20.06 15.64
N ARG A 63 -10.40 -18.77 15.30
CA ARG A 63 -9.38 -18.15 14.45
C ARG A 63 -8.16 -17.92 15.34
N GLU A 64 -7.27 -18.89 15.42
CA GLU A 64 -5.87 -18.52 15.64
C GLU A 64 -5.50 -17.62 14.45
N PRO A 65 -5.10 -16.35 14.67
CA PRO A 65 -4.48 -15.60 13.60
C PRO A 65 -3.31 -16.46 13.16
N ALA A 66 -3.32 -16.87 11.89
CA ALA A 66 -2.17 -17.54 11.30
C ALA A 66 -0.95 -16.70 11.71
N ALA A 67 0.03 -17.33 12.35
CA ALA A 67 1.29 -16.72 12.75
C ALA A 67 2.15 -16.37 11.51
N GLY A 68 1.50 -15.81 10.49
CA GLY A 68 2.04 -15.28 9.26
C GLY A 68 1.93 -13.77 9.33
N THR A 69 3.05 -13.12 9.02
CA THR A 69 3.29 -11.69 8.85
C THR A 69 2.06 -10.79 8.94
N ALA A 70 2.09 -9.85 9.90
CA ALA A 70 1.06 -8.82 10.02
C ALA A 70 0.87 -8.08 8.67
N PRO A 71 -0.37 -7.78 8.27
CA PRO A 71 -0.62 -7.12 6.98
C PRO A 71 0.03 -5.73 6.95
N VAL A 72 0.51 -5.32 5.77
CA VAL A 72 0.97 -3.94 5.54
C VAL A 72 -0.14 -2.96 5.89
N ARG A 73 0.18 -1.94 6.70
CA ARG A 73 -0.79 -0.90 7.10
C ARG A 73 -0.89 0.17 6.00
N GLY A 74 -2.11 0.59 5.70
CA GLY A 74 -2.37 1.67 4.76
C GLY A 74 -2.08 3.06 5.34
N LEU A 75 -1.99 4.05 4.44
CA LEU A 75 -1.88 5.47 4.76
C LEU A 75 -3.25 6.15 4.58
N TYR A 76 -3.74 6.82 5.62
CA TYR A 76 -4.92 7.69 5.54
C TYR A 76 -4.47 9.14 5.44
N MET A 77 -4.89 9.84 4.39
CA MET A 77 -4.53 11.22 4.12
C MET A 77 -5.78 12.09 4.20
N TRP A 78 -5.70 13.21 4.93
CA TRP A 78 -6.74 14.22 4.99
C TRP A 78 -6.10 15.61 4.84
N GLY A 79 -6.76 16.51 4.11
CA GLY A 79 -6.23 17.84 3.79
C GLY A 79 -7.06 18.53 2.72
N GLY A 80 -6.79 19.82 2.48
CA GLY A 80 -7.46 20.59 1.42
C GLY A 80 -7.14 20.07 0.01
N VAL A 81 -7.87 20.57 -0.99
CA VAL A 81 -7.66 20.20 -2.41
C VAL A 81 -6.25 20.64 -2.83
N GLY A 82 -5.38 19.68 -3.16
CA GLY A 82 -3.99 19.95 -3.56
C GLY A 82 -3.90 20.87 -4.79
N ARG A 83 -2.81 21.65 -4.88
CA ARG A 83 -2.53 22.62 -5.96
C ARG A 83 -2.18 21.98 -7.32
N GLY A 84 -2.73 20.81 -7.63
CA GLY A 84 -2.49 20.06 -8.88
C GLY A 84 -3.53 20.29 -9.97
N LYS A 85 -4.45 21.24 -9.79
CA LYS A 85 -5.45 21.61 -10.81
C LYS A 85 -5.00 22.78 -11.69
N ASN A 86 -3.77 22.77 -12.19
CA ASN A 86 -3.38 23.70 -13.25
C ASN A 86 -2.83 22.88 -14.43
N GLY A 87 -3.74 22.39 -15.26
CA GLY A 87 -3.48 21.94 -16.62
C GLY A 87 -4.17 22.87 -17.59
#